data_AF-A0A841RQ39-F1
#
_entry.id   AF-A0A841RQ39-F1
#
_cell.length_a   1.000
_cell.length_b   1.000
_cell.length_c   1.000
_cell.angle_alpha   90.00
_cell.angle_beta   90.00
_cell.angle_gamma   90.00
#
_symmetry.space_group_name_H-M   'P 1'
#
loop_
_entity.id
_entity.type
_entity.pdbx_description
1 polymer ?
#
loop_
_entity_poly.entity_id
_entity_poly.type
_entity_poly.pdbx_seq_one_letter_code
_entity_poly.pdbx_strand_id
1 'polypeptide(L)' 'MSKDVITIVILLSVVIWFAVSREALKPSSEIKWRKMIVLLSAGSLSTLMITISLFQSLPF' A
#
# COMPACT_ATOMS: atom_id res chain seq x y z
N MET A 1 -6.14 -7.35 15.92
CA MET A 1 -4.93 -7.99 15.37
C MET A 1 -3.79 -7.83 16.34
N SER A 2 -2.96 -8.85 16.56
CA SER A 2 -1.72 -8.67 17.34
C SER A 2 -0.82 -7.64 16.66
N LYS A 3 -0.06 -6.89 17.47
CA LYS A 3 0.81 -5.80 17.01
C LYS A 3 1.80 -6.31 15.94
N ASP A 4 2.28 -7.54 16.07
CA ASP A 4 3.16 -8.20 15.11
C ASP A 4 2.55 -8.31 13.70
N VAL A 5 1.26 -8.63 13.63
CA VAL A 5 0.54 -8.76 12.35
C VAL A 5 0.39 -7.39 11.69
N ILE A 6 0.11 -6.34 12.48
CA ILE A 6 0.01 -4.97 11.98
C ILE A 6 1.37 -4.50 11.44
N THR A 7 2.47 -4.80 12.14
CA THR A 7 3.82 -4.48 11.67
C THR A 7 4.16 -5.16 10.35
N ILE A 8 3.79 -6.44 10.18
CA ILE A 8 3.99 -7.16 8.91
C ILE A 8 3.17 -6.51 7.78
N VAL A 9 1.91 -6.14 8.04
CA VAL A 9 1.05 -5.48 7.05
C VAL A 9 1.60 -4.11 6.66
N ILE A 10 2.13 -3.33 7.61
CA ILE A 10 2.79 -2.05 7.33
C ILE A 10 4.01 -2.25 6.42
N LEU A 11 4.87 -3.23 6.73
CA LEU A 11 6.04 -3.54 5.90
C LEU A 11 5.65 -3.94 4.46
N LEU A 12 4.64 -4.79 4.31
CA LEU A 12 4.10 -5.16 3.00
C LEU A 12 3.54 -3.94 2.25
N SER A 13 2.86 -3.03 2.94
CA SER A 13 2.34 -1.79 2.35
C SER A 13 3.46 -0.91 1.80
N VAL A 14 4.56 -0.76 2.54
CA VAL A 14 5.76 -0.01 2.10
C VAL A 14 6.36 -0.64 0.83
N VAL A 15 6.43 -1.97 0.76
CA VAL A 15 6.93 -2.69 -0.43
C VAL A 15 6.01 -2.46 -1.64
N ILE A 16 4.69 -2.45 -1.46
CA ILE A 16 3.73 -2.17 -2.53
C ILE A 16 3.92 -0.74 -3.05
N TRP A 17 4.05 0.25 -2.15
CA TRP A 17 4.31 1.64 -2.53
C TRP A 17 5.65 1.83 -3.23
N PHE A 18 6.68 1.10 -2.83
CA PHE A 18 7.96 1.09 -3.54
C PHE A 18 7.81 0.57 -4.98
N ALA A 19 7.04 -0.50 -5.19
CA ALA A 19 6.75 -1.03 -6.52
C ALA A 19 5.92 -0.05 -7.36
N VAL A 20 4.94 0.64 -6.76
CA VAL A 20 4.18 1.72 -7.41
C VAL A 20 5.12 2.83 -7.86
N SER A 21 6.01 3.32 -6.99
CA SER A 21 6.97 4.38 -7.32
C SER A 21 7.90 3.94 -8.45
N ARG A 22 8.39 2.70 -8.45
CA ARG A 22 9.23 2.17 -9.53
C ARG A 22 8.50 2.09 -10.87
N GLU A 23 7.22 1.74 -10.87
CA GLU A 23 6.42 1.69 -12.09
C GLU A 23 6.06 3.11 -12.58
N ALA A 24 5.85 4.06 -11.66
CA ALA A 24 5.58 5.46 -11.97
C ALA A 24 6.82 6.24 -12.48
N LEU A 25 8.02 5.82 -12.08
CA LEU A 25 9.29 6.39 -12.56
C LEU A 25 9.66 5.94 -13.99
N LYS A 26 8.92 4.99 -14.57
CA LYS A 26 9.15 4.60 -15.97
C LYS A 26 8.69 5.70 -16.92
N PRO A 27 9.35 5.85 -18.08
CA PRO A 27 8.87 6.74 -19.14
C PRO A 27 7.46 6.31 -19.60
N SER A 28 6.59 7.29 -19.89
CA SER A 28 5.15 7.05 -20.13
C SER A 28 4.85 6.11 -21.29
N SER A 29 5.80 5.91 -22.21
CA SER A 29 5.74 4.96 -23.32
C SER A 29 5.83 3.49 -22.89
N GLU A 30 6.38 3.21 -21.71
CA GLU A 30 6.56 1.85 -21.16
C GLU A 30 5.66 1.56 -19.96
N ILE A 31 4.92 2.57 -19.47
CA ILE A 31 3.99 2.41 -18.35
C ILE A 31 2.86 1.49 -18.77
N LYS A 32 2.79 0.32 -18.13
CA LYS A 32 1.61 -0.54 -18.21
C LYS A 32 0.54 0.04 -17.29
N TRP A 33 -0.28 0.95 -17.81
CA TRP A 33 -1.38 1.60 -17.08
C TRP A 33 -2.25 0.63 -16.27
N ARG A 34 -2.58 -0.54 -16.84
CA ARG A 34 -3.34 -1.59 -16.16
C ARG A 34 -2.61 -2.12 -14.90
N LYS A 35 -1.29 -2.29 -14.98
CA LYS A 35 -0.46 -2.71 -13.84
C LYS A 35 -0.36 -1.60 -12.79
N MET A 36 -0.24 -0.35 -13.23
CA MET A 36 -0.18 0.82 -12.35
C MET A 36 -1.49 1.02 -11.57
N ILE A 37 -2.64 0.87 -12.22
CA ILE A 37 -3.96 0.93 -11.57
C ILE A 37 -4.09 -0.18 -10.51
N VAL A 38 -3.73 -1.43 -10.85
CA VAL A 38 -3.81 -2.55 -9.89
C VAL A 38 -2.88 -2.32 -8.69
N LEU A 39 -1.66 -1.85 -8.93
CA LEU A 39 -0.70 -1.52 -7.87
C LEU A 39 -1.20 -0.36 -6.98
N LEU A 40 -1.75 0.70 -7.58
CA LEU A 40 -2.34 1.82 -6.85
C LEU A 40 -3.56 1.40 -6.03
N SER A 41 -4.46 0.59 -6.59
CA SER A 41 -5.63 0.07 -5.86
C SER A 41 -5.21 -0.82 -4.69
N ALA A 42 -4.24 -1.72 -4.89
CA ALA A 42 -3.72 -2.58 -3.83
C ALA A 42 -3.02 -1.77 -2.71
N GLY A 43 -2.20 -0.78 -3.09
CA GLY A 43 -1.53 0.12 -2.14
C GLY A 43 -2.52 0.96 -1.33
N SER A 44 -3.51 1.57 -2.00
CA SER A 44 -4.57 2.34 -1.34
C SER A 44 -5.41 1.49 -0.40
N LEU A 45 -5.81 0.28 -0.81
CA LEU A 45 -6.58 -0.62 0.04
C LEU A 45 -5.79 -1.05 1.29
N SER A 46 -4.51 -1.39 1.11
CA SER A 46 -3.61 -1.73 2.22
C SER A 46 -3.45 -0.55 3.19
N THR A 47 -3.24 0.66 2.67
CA THR A 47 -3.11 1.87 3.48
C THR A 47 -4.40 2.16 4.25
N LEU A 48 -5.56 2.02 3.61
CA LEU A 48 -6.87 2.23 4.23
C LEU A 48 -7.13 1.23 5.36
N MET A 49 -6.78 -0.04 5.17
CA MET A 49 -6.87 -1.05 6.25
C MET A 49 -5.98 -0.70 7.44
N ILE A 50 -4.74 -0.25 7.19
CA ILE A 50 -3.81 0.17 8.25
C ILE A 50 -4.40 1.37 9.00
N THR A 51 -4.88 2.40 8.29
CA THR A 51 -5.47 3.59 8.89
C THR A 51 -6.68 3.25 9.76
N ILE A 52 -7.59 2.40 9.29
CA ILE A 52 -8.74 1.94 10.08
C ILE A 52 -8.28 1.18 11.33
N SER A 53 -7.33 0.26 11.18
CA SER A 53 -6.79 -0.51 12.31
C SER A 53 -6.10 0.39 13.35
N LEU A 54 -5.44 1.46 12.90
CA LEU A 54 -4.83 2.45 13.77
C LEU A 54 -5.90 3.23 14.53
N PHE A 55 -6.95 3.66 13.83
CA PHE A 55 -8.06 4.41 14.41
C PHE A 55 -8.86 3.59 15.43
N GLN A 56 -9.05 2.30 15.17
CA GLN A 56 -9.65 1.36 16.14
C GLN A 56 -8.77 1.09 17.37
N SER A 57 -7.47 1.29 17.26
CA SER A 57 -6.53 1.10 18.39
C SER A 57 -6.43 2.32 19.32
N LEU A 58 -6.99 3.46 18.90
CA LEU A 58 -7.04 4.65 19.73
C LEU A 58 -8.12 4.48 20.81
N PRO A 59 -7.79 4.72 22.10
CA PRO A 59 -8.78 4.71 23.16
C PRO A 59 -9.57 6.03 23.08
N PHE A 60 -10.78 5.96 22.55
CA PHE A 60 -11.79 7.01 22.67
C PHE A 60 -12.84 6.59 23.69
#